data_AF-A0A955UVQ4-F1
#
_entry.id   AF-A0A955UVQ4-F1
#
_cell.length_a   1.000
_cell.length_b   1.000
_cell.length_c   1.000
_cell.angle_alpha   90.00
_cell.angle_beta   90.00
_cell.angle_gamma   90.00
#
_symmetry.space_group_name_H-M   'P 1'
#
loop_
_entity.id
_entity.type
_entity.pdbx_description
1 polymer ?
#
loop_
_entity_poly.entity_id
_entity_poly.type
_entity_poly.pdbx_seq_one_letter_code
_entity_poly.pdbx_strand_id
1 'polypeptide(L)'
;MDRPRALVIHDGELDRFVAALERAGVAPLAAAAEDVRDGLPMPCDLLVSTGRRTLAMPALSVAGPGAAPTWICVHTQDFHPLRERLRALGVHFLVQASIEERPLELFLAQLLHRGRERRREPRLPVGASAALRWKGRTEKVTLVDVSATGARLDARDELPVGAVVELELPSVLVGRPLAVHAQVARSEPIHGPEGERREAHVVWHELAPDHRLVIEELAAGRRIGPRVAPLAPAPYVDGTGIPDWGDLEQEGERRSEPRRRYRAHVDTFSNAGPTAAIGRDLSHRGVCIETGDASALRVGDEVTVALHAGGRDEPVLATARVERRNTDASYALLFGPLDDEARAGLDRILDALPVVSAVGEDDGRVVPAEIAGLAASHPSEG
;
A
#
# COMPACT_ATOMS: atom_id res chain seq x y z
N MET A 1 10.22 28.96 -23.17
CA MET A 1 10.62 28.96 -21.75
C MET A 1 10.20 27.63 -21.16
N ASP A 2 11.09 26.95 -20.47
CA ASP A 2 10.74 25.68 -19.80
C ASP A 2 9.72 25.96 -18.70
N ARG A 3 8.68 25.11 -18.62
CA ARG A 3 7.66 25.22 -17.57
C ARG A 3 8.31 24.80 -16.23
N PRO A 4 8.13 25.58 -15.14
CA PRO A 4 8.62 25.16 -13.84
C PRO A 4 7.89 23.88 -13.40
N ARG A 5 8.55 23.03 -12.61
CA ARG A 5 7.87 21.85 -12.06
C ARG A 5 6.83 22.22 -11.03
N ALA A 6 7.18 23.13 -10.13
CA ALA A 6 6.28 23.66 -9.11
C ALA A 6 6.22 25.19 -9.15
N LEU A 7 5.03 25.75 -8.94
CA LEU A 7 4.79 27.18 -8.73
C LEU A 7 4.14 27.37 -7.36
N VAL A 8 4.67 28.28 -6.55
CA VAL A 8 4.13 28.64 -5.23
C VAL A 8 3.75 30.12 -5.25
N ILE A 9 2.47 30.43 -5.04
CA ILE A 9 1.94 31.80 -5.05
C ILE A 9 1.59 32.22 -3.62
N HIS A 10 2.40 33.12 -3.06
CA HIS A 10 2.27 33.57 -1.66
C HIS A 10 2.94 34.93 -1.41
N ASP A 11 2.71 35.51 -0.24
CA ASP A 11 3.32 36.76 0.25
C ASP A 11 4.18 36.47 1.50
N GLY A 12 4.96 35.39 1.46
CA GLY A 12 5.78 34.89 2.58
C GLY A 12 5.12 33.83 3.47
N GLU A 13 3.81 33.57 3.34
CA GLU A 13 3.14 32.60 4.24
C GLU A 13 3.46 31.13 3.93
N LEU A 14 4.02 30.85 2.75
CA LEU A 14 4.32 29.51 2.26
C LEU A 14 5.81 29.17 2.19
N ASP A 15 6.68 29.91 2.89
CA ASP A 15 8.13 29.63 2.94
C ASP A 15 8.44 28.18 3.34
N ARG A 16 7.65 27.61 4.25
CA ARG A 16 7.78 26.20 4.65
C ARG A 16 7.47 25.20 3.53
N PHE A 17 6.55 25.55 2.60
CA PHE A 17 6.26 24.72 1.44
C PHE A 17 7.40 24.83 0.42
N VAL A 18 7.96 26.03 0.24
CA VAL A 18 9.15 26.24 -0.59
C VAL A 18 10.30 25.37 -0.10
N ALA A 19 10.64 25.48 1.20
CA ALA A 19 11.70 24.67 1.81
C ALA A 19 11.44 23.15 1.70
N ALA A 20 10.20 22.71 1.92
CA ALA A 20 9.84 21.29 1.80
C ALA A 20 9.95 20.77 0.36
N LEU A 21 9.61 21.59 -0.66
CA LEU A 21 9.80 21.26 -2.07
C LEU A 21 11.28 21.16 -2.43
N GLU A 22 12.11 22.08 -1.95
CA GLU A 22 13.55 22.07 -2.17
C GLU A 22 14.21 20.83 -1.58
N ARG A 23 13.82 20.43 -0.35
CA ARG A 23 14.28 19.17 0.26
C ARG A 23 13.82 17.94 -0.51
N ALA A 24 12.68 18.01 -1.19
CA ALA A 24 12.21 16.97 -2.11
C ALA A 24 12.92 17.00 -3.48
N GLY A 25 13.92 17.88 -3.67
CA GLY A 25 14.69 18.00 -4.91
C GLY A 25 13.95 18.74 -6.02
N VAL A 26 12.95 19.55 -5.68
CA VAL A 26 12.19 20.37 -6.63
C VAL A 26 12.42 21.83 -6.29
N ALA A 27 13.10 22.57 -7.16
CA ALA A 27 13.22 24.03 -7.04
C ALA A 27 11.90 24.67 -7.51
N PRO A 28 11.06 25.22 -6.61
CA PRO A 28 9.83 25.87 -7.02
C PRO A 28 10.11 27.27 -7.57
N LEU A 29 9.28 27.73 -8.50
CA LEU A 29 9.14 29.15 -8.79
C LEU A 29 8.24 29.76 -7.72
N ALA A 30 8.78 30.61 -6.84
CA ALA A 30 7.98 31.40 -5.91
C ALA A 30 7.57 32.72 -6.59
N ALA A 31 6.30 33.09 -6.47
CA ALA A 31 5.75 34.30 -7.05
C ALA A 31 4.85 35.03 -6.05
N ALA A 32 4.93 36.36 -6.05
CA ALA A 32 3.97 37.20 -5.37
C ALA A 32 2.69 37.30 -6.19
N ALA A 33 1.61 37.78 -5.58
CA ALA A 33 0.34 37.88 -6.29
C ALA A 33 0.28 38.99 -7.34
N GLU A 34 1.15 39.98 -7.22
CA GLU A 34 1.28 41.05 -8.20
C GLU A 34 1.76 40.48 -9.54
N ASP A 35 2.67 39.50 -9.47
CA ASP A 35 3.24 38.80 -10.64
C ASP A 35 2.19 37.97 -11.41
N VAL A 36 1.10 37.54 -10.76
CA VAL A 36 0.02 36.77 -11.40
C VAL A 36 -0.62 37.55 -12.55
N ARG A 37 -0.68 38.89 -12.44
CA ARG A 37 -1.25 39.76 -13.49
C ARG A 37 -0.40 39.80 -14.76
N ASP A 38 0.90 39.54 -14.62
CA ASP A 38 1.87 39.64 -15.71
C ASP A 38 2.03 38.32 -16.48
N GLY A 39 1.22 37.30 -16.16
CA GLY A 39 1.18 36.03 -16.87
C GLY A 39 2.26 35.04 -16.40
N LEU A 40 2.12 34.55 -15.17
CA LEU A 40 3.01 33.53 -14.63
C LEU A 40 3.02 32.25 -15.49
N PRO A 41 4.20 31.60 -15.65
CA PRO A 41 4.28 30.34 -16.37
C PRO A 41 3.53 29.24 -15.59
N MET A 42 2.66 28.50 -16.26
CA MET A 42 1.93 27.38 -15.65
C MET A 42 2.89 26.24 -15.29
N PRO A 43 2.93 25.76 -14.04
CA PRO A 43 3.78 24.63 -13.69
C PRO A 43 3.32 23.34 -14.37
N CYS A 44 4.20 22.36 -14.52
CA CYS A 44 3.84 21.05 -15.08
C CYS A 44 3.39 20.04 -14.02
N ASP A 45 3.85 20.16 -12.77
CA ASP A 45 3.56 19.16 -11.74
C ASP A 45 2.63 19.71 -10.66
N LEU A 46 2.99 20.86 -10.07
CA LEU A 46 2.37 21.34 -8.84
C LEU A 46 2.14 22.85 -8.83
N LEU A 47 0.94 23.26 -8.43
CA LEU A 47 0.60 24.63 -8.06
C LEU A 47 0.23 24.66 -6.58
N VAL A 48 0.86 25.55 -5.81
CA VAL A 48 0.55 25.78 -4.40
C VAL A 48 0.18 27.24 -4.21
N SER A 49 -0.94 27.52 -3.55
CA SER A 49 -1.36 28.91 -3.28
C SER A 49 -2.04 29.02 -1.92
N THR A 50 -2.04 30.22 -1.33
CA THR A 50 -2.84 30.48 -0.12
C THR A 50 -4.33 30.58 -0.49
N GLY A 51 -5.23 30.38 0.47
CA GLY A 51 -6.67 30.50 0.25
C GLY A 51 -7.09 31.85 -0.33
N ARG A 52 -6.51 32.94 0.18
CA ARG A 52 -6.76 34.30 -0.34
C ARG A 52 -6.39 34.42 -1.81
N ARG A 53 -5.24 33.87 -2.22
CA ARG A 53 -4.76 33.93 -3.60
C ARG A 53 -5.57 33.02 -4.52
N THR A 54 -5.86 31.81 -4.06
CA THR A 54 -6.71 30.84 -4.78
C THR A 54 -8.07 31.43 -5.16
N LEU A 55 -8.73 32.14 -4.25
CA LEU A 55 -10.05 32.74 -4.49
C LEU A 55 -10.01 33.96 -5.43
N ALA A 56 -8.84 34.58 -5.60
CA ALA A 56 -8.64 35.70 -6.52
C ALA A 56 -8.18 35.25 -7.92
N MET A 57 -7.77 34.00 -8.06
CA MET A 57 -7.34 33.41 -9.33
C MET A 57 -8.55 32.96 -10.16
N PRO A 58 -8.47 33.05 -11.50
CA PRO A 58 -9.45 32.39 -12.35
C PRO A 58 -9.39 30.87 -12.14
N ALA A 59 -10.50 30.18 -12.40
CA ALA A 59 -10.49 28.73 -12.45
C ALA A 59 -9.46 28.26 -13.49
N LEU A 60 -8.66 27.26 -13.13
CA LEU A 60 -7.71 26.67 -14.08
C LEU A 60 -8.49 25.87 -15.12
N SER A 61 -8.73 26.49 -16.27
CA SER A 61 -9.27 25.78 -17.41
C SER A 61 -8.14 24.95 -18.01
N VAL A 62 -8.27 23.62 -17.96
CA VAL A 62 -7.34 22.67 -18.60
C VAL A 62 -7.59 22.70 -20.11
N ALA A 63 -7.33 23.83 -20.75
CA ALA A 63 -7.55 24.03 -22.17
C ALA A 63 -6.33 23.53 -22.94
N GLY A 64 -6.13 22.22 -23.00
CA GLY A 64 -5.15 21.62 -23.90
C GLY A 64 -4.72 20.19 -23.56
N PRO A 65 -4.12 19.47 -24.54
CA PRO A 65 -3.51 18.17 -24.33
C PRO A 65 -2.25 18.32 -23.47
N GLY A 66 -2.42 18.18 -22.16
CA GLY A 66 -1.37 18.17 -21.16
C GLY A 66 -2.00 18.04 -19.78
N ALA A 67 -1.42 17.22 -18.91
CA ALA A 67 -1.92 17.08 -17.55
C ALA A 67 -1.85 18.44 -16.85
N ALA A 68 -2.99 18.89 -16.29
CA ALA A 68 -3.02 20.05 -15.42
C ALA A 68 -2.10 19.79 -14.20
N PRO A 69 -1.46 20.81 -13.63
CA PRO A 69 -0.74 20.63 -12.38
C PRO A 69 -1.72 20.25 -11.27
N THR A 70 -1.26 19.45 -10.32
CA THR A 70 -1.99 19.27 -9.06
C THR A 70 -2.03 20.60 -8.32
N TRP A 71 -3.20 20.98 -7.81
CA TRP A 71 -3.43 22.27 -7.18
C TRP A 71 -3.71 22.10 -5.69
N ILE A 72 -2.79 22.60 -4.87
CA ILE A 72 -2.91 22.69 -3.41
C ILE A 72 -3.31 24.11 -3.01
N CYS A 73 -4.41 24.23 -2.28
CA CYS A 73 -4.79 25.44 -1.56
C CYS A 73 -4.41 25.29 -0.08
N VAL A 74 -3.54 26.18 0.40
CA VAL A 74 -3.13 26.23 1.81
C VAL A 74 -3.99 27.24 2.57
N HIS A 75 -4.52 26.85 3.72
CA HIS A 75 -5.50 27.67 4.46
C HIS A 75 -5.32 27.56 5.97
N THR A 76 -5.86 28.50 6.74
CA THR A 76 -5.82 28.46 8.22
C THR A 76 -7.10 27.90 8.85
N GLN A 77 -8.23 27.94 8.15
CA GLN A 77 -9.56 27.52 8.65
C GLN A 77 -10.32 26.63 7.65
N ASP A 78 -10.84 25.49 8.09
CA ASP A 78 -11.58 24.55 7.24
C ASP A 78 -13.09 24.64 7.51
N PHE A 79 -13.89 24.87 6.48
CA PHE A 79 -15.35 24.83 6.56
C PHE A 79 -15.98 24.46 5.22
N HIS A 80 -17.19 23.89 5.27
CA HIS A 80 -17.84 23.26 4.11
C HIS A 80 -18.06 24.20 2.90
N PRO A 81 -18.63 25.41 3.05
CA PRO A 81 -18.74 26.37 1.94
C PRO A 81 -17.41 26.69 1.23
N LEU A 82 -16.30 26.75 1.96
CA LEU A 82 -14.98 26.99 1.37
C LEU A 82 -14.56 25.81 0.48
N ARG A 83 -14.74 24.57 0.96
CA ARG A 83 -14.42 23.35 0.19
C ARG A 83 -15.18 23.30 -1.13
N GLU A 84 -16.48 23.63 -1.13
CA GLU A 84 -17.29 23.67 -2.35
C GLU A 84 -16.79 24.73 -3.34
N ARG A 85 -16.50 25.95 -2.84
CA ARG A 85 -15.96 27.04 -3.65
C ARG A 85 -14.62 26.66 -4.28
N LEU A 86 -13.71 26.07 -3.52
CA LEU A 86 -12.39 25.66 -4.00
C LEU A 86 -12.49 24.50 -5.00
N ARG A 87 -13.40 23.55 -4.77
CA ARG A 87 -13.68 22.48 -5.74
C ARG A 87 -14.15 23.04 -7.09
N ALA A 88 -15.05 24.04 -7.06
CA ALA A 88 -15.52 24.71 -8.28
C ALA A 88 -14.41 25.45 -9.03
N LEU A 89 -13.31 25.82 -8.36
CA LEU A 89 -12.13 26.43 -8.98
C LEU A 89 -11.14 25.41 -9.57
N GLY A 90 -11.33 24.10 -9.31
CA GLY A 90 -10.42 23.05 -9.73
C GLY A 90 -9.27 22.81 -8.74
N VAL A 91 -9.43 23.18 -7.46
CA VAL A 91 -8.47 22.83 -6.42
C VAL A 91 -8.57 21.34 -6.10
N HIS A 92 -7.43 20.67 -6.00
CA HIS A 92 -7.34 19.24 -5.76
C HIS A 92 -7.21 18.92 -4.27
N PHE A 93 -6.43 19.71 -3.55
CA PHE A 93 -6.21 19.52 -2.11
C PHE A 93 -6.36 20.82 -1.34
N LEU A 94 -7.00 20.73 -0.18
CA LEU A 94 -7.02 21.76 0.85
C LEU A 94 -6.07 21.33 1.98
N VAL A 95 -5.08 22.16 2.31
CA VAL A 95 -4.04 21.83 3.30
C VAL A 95 -3.99 22.89 4.38
N GLN A 96 -4.02 22.47 5.64
CA GLN A 96 -3.92 23.36 6.77
C GLN A 96 -2.50 23.95 6.91
N ALA A 97 -2.42 25.26 7.09
CA ALA A 97 -1.19 26.02 7.32
C ALA A 97 -0.47 25.61 8.61
N SER A 98 -1.07 24.77 9.46
CA SER A 98 -0.48 24.19 10.67
C SER A 98 -0.06 22.73 10.50
N ILE A 99 -0.09 22.15 9.29
CA ILE A 99 0.42 20.79 9.07
C ILE A 99 1.87 20.68 9.56
N GLU A 100 2.20 19.60 10.26
CA GLU A 100 3.56 19.31 10.71
C GLU A 100 4.49 19.05 9.52
N GLU A 101 5.78 19.30 9.72
CA GLU A 101 6.81 19.23 8.67
C GLU A 101 6.88 17.84 8.02
N ARG A 102 6.93 16.79 8.82
CA ARG A 102 7.09 15.42 8.32
C ARG A 102 5.89 14.93 7.47
N PRO A 103 4.62 15.09 7.92
CA PRO A 103 3.46 14.84 7.06
C PRO A 103 3.44 15.69 5.78
N LEU A 104 3.86 16.96 5.85
CA LEU A 104 3.95 17.84 4.68
C LEU A 104 4.96 17.32 3.65
N GLU A 105 6.15 16.93 4.08
CA GLU A 105 7.18 16.36 3.20
C GLU A 105 6.70 15.09 2.51
N LEU A 106 6.08 14.18 3.26
CA LEU A 106 5.55 12.94 2.69
C LEU A 106 4.40 13.21 1.71
N PHE A 107 3.55 14.18 2.02
CA PHE A 107 2.48 14.60 1.12
C PHE A 107 3.04 15.14 -0.21
N LEU A 108 4.00 16.06 -0.14
CA LEU A 108 4.63 16.62 -1.34
C LEU A 108 5.41 15.56 -2.12
N ALA A 109 6.15 14.69 -1.44
CA ALA A 109 6.85 13.58 -2.07
C ALA A 109 5.90 12.62 -2.79
N GLN A 110 4.72 12.36 -2.22
CA GLN A 110 3.68 11.56 -2.87
C GLN A 110 3.14 12.24 -4.12
N LEU A 111 2.84 13.54 -4.08
CA LEU A 111 2.33 14.27 -5.24
C LEU A 111 3.36 14.44 -6.36
N LEU A 112 4.64 14.52 -6.00
CA LEU A 112 5.75 14.65 -6.94
C LEU A 112 6.29 13.30 -7.42
N HIS A 113 5.77 12.18 -6.91
CA HIS A 113 6.20 10.86 -7.32
C HIS A 113 5.81 10.61 -8.79
N ARG A 114 6.82 10.40 -9.65
CA ARG A 114 6.66 10.07 -11.07
C ARG A 114 6.85 8.58 -11.35
N GLY A 115 7.23 7.81 -10.34
CA GLY A 115 7.32 6.36 -10.45
C GLY A 115 5.94 5.72 -10.41
N ARG A 116 5.91 4.42 -10.70
CA ARG A 116 4.71 3.63 -10.55
C ARG A 116 4.29 3.57 -9.09
N GLU A 117 3.11 4.08 -8.77
CA GLU A 117 2.53 3.93 -7.44
C GLU A 117 2.33 2.43 -7.15
N ARG A 118 2.87 1.99 -6.01
CA ARG A 118 2.82 0.58 -5.59
C ARG A 118 1.71 0.31 -4.59
N ARG A 119 1.17 1.37 -3.99
CA ARG A 119 0.07 1.28 -3.03
C ARG A 119 -1.23 1.04 -3.79
N ARG A 120 -2.01 0.08 -3.32
CA ARG A 120 -3.38 -0.16 -3.82
C ARG A 120 -4.36 0.90 -3.31
N GLU A 121 -4.06 1.48 -2.15
CA GLU A 121 -4.92 2.46 -1.49
C GLU A 121 -4.20 3.79 -1.31
N PRO A 122 -4.92 4.91 -1.52
CA PRO A 122 -4.39 6.21 -1.19
C PRO A 122 -4.17 6.30 0.32
N ARG A 123 -3.11 7.00 0.70
CA ARG A 123 -2.86 7.41 2.09
C ARG A 123 -3.15 8.89 2.22
N LEU A 124 -3.91 9.25 3.24
CA LEU A 124 -4.16 10.64 3.59
C LEU A 124 -3.13 11.08 4.63
N PRO A 125 -2.32 12.12 4.37
CA PRO A 125 -1.48 12.73 5.39
C PRO A 125 -2.36 13.38 6.45
N VAL A 126 -2.12 13.04 7.71
CA VAL A 126 -2.95 13.47 8.83
C VAL A 126 -2.22 14.50 9.68
N GLY A 127 -1.02 14.18 10.17
CA GLY A 127 -0.24 15.06 11.05
C GLY A 127 -0.98 15.41 12.34
N ALA A 128 -1.46 14.39 13.06
CA ALA A 128 -2.17 14.56 14.32
C ALA A 128 -1.55 13.72 15.43
N SER A 129 -1.62 14.22 16.66
CA SER A 129 -1.23 13.42 17.82
C SER A 129 -2.25 12.31 18.10
N ALA A 130 -1.77 11.09 18.28
CA ALA A 130 -2.53 9.94 18.74
C ALA A 130 -1.92 9.37 20.02
N ALA A 131 -2.69 8.59 20.78
CA ALA A 131 -2.16 7.82 21.90
C ALA A 131 -1.94 6.36 21.46
N LEU A 132 -0.77 5.83 21.74
CA LEU A 132 -0.42 4.44 21.47
C LEU A 132 -0.28 3.68 22.79
N ARG A 133 -0.98 2.56 22.92
CA ARG A 133 -0.85 1.66 24.07
C ARG A 133 -0.17 0.36 23.66
N TRP A 134 0.92 0.04 24.35
CA TRP A 134 1.68 -1.19 24.16
C TRP A 134 2.37 -1.62 25.46
N LYS A 135 2.30 -2.90 25.81
CA LYS A 135 2.87 -3.47 27.06
C LYS A 135 2.50 -2.69 28.33
N GLY A 136 1.24 -2.24 28.42
CA GLY A 136 0.73 -1.46 29.56
C GLY A 136 1.27 -0.03 29.65
N ARG A 137 2.07 0.43 28.69
CA ARG A 137 2.53 1.82 28.57
C ARG A 137 1.64 2.54 27.57
N THR A 138 1.34 3.81 27.87
CA THR A 138 0.71 4.72 26.92
C THR A 138 1.74 5.78 26.54
N GLU A 139 2.00 5.94 25.25
CA GLU A 139 2.84 7.01 24.73
C GLU A 139 2.08 7.87 23.72
N LYS A 140 2.58 9.09 23.51
CA LYS A 140 2.06 10.02 22.50
C LYS A 140 2.86 9.84 21.22
N VAL A 141 2.19 9.52 20.12
CA VAL A 141 2.79 9.36 18.79
C VAL A 141 2.21 10.38 17.82
N THR A 142 2.93 10.67 16.74
CA THR A 142 2.38 11.42 15.61
C THR A 142 1.83 10.45 14.58
N LEU A 143 0.53 10.56 14.29
CA LEU A 143 -0.12 9.89 13.17
C LEU A 143 0.21 10.64 11.88
N VAL A 144 1.13 10.08 11.11
CA VAL A 144 1.72 10.72 9.93
C VAL A 144 0.77 10.62 8.74
N ASP A 145 0.33 9.41 8.41
CA ASP A 145 -0.63 9.12 7.34
C ASP A 145 -1.58 7.97 7.73
N VAL A 146 -2.76 7.93 7.09
CA VAL A 146 -3.81 6.92 7.30
C VAL A 146 -4.32 6.40 5.96
N SER A 147 -4.58 5.11 5.87
CA SER A 147 -5.29 4.41 4.78
C SER A 147 -6.42 3.55 5.34
N ALA A 148 -7.18 2.92 4.44
CA ALA A 148 -8.23 1.97 4.84
C ALA A 148 -7.64 0.69 5.45
N THR A 149 -6.37 0.36 5.15
CA THR A 149 -5.68 -0.85 5.63
C THR A 149 -4.69 -0.63 6.77
N GLY A 150 -4.20 0.59 6.97
CA GLY A 150 -3.20 0.86 8.01
C GLY A 150 -2.86 2.34 8.19
N ALA A 151 -1.83 2.59 8.98
CA ALA A 151 -1.28 3.93 9.20
C ALA A 151 0.23 3.92 9.36
N ARG A 152 0.81 5.11 9.21
CA ARG A 152 2.19 5.40 9.57
C ARG A 152 2.24 6.25 10.84
N LEU A 153 3.06 5.81 11.78
CA LEU A 153 3.29 6.46 13.05
C LEU A 153 4.74 6.95 13.11
N ASP A 154 4.94 8.11 13.71
CA ASP A 154 6.24 8.57 14.18
C ASP A 154 6.23 8.47 15.72
N ALA A 155 6.99 7.50 16.22
CA ALA A 155 7.09 7.09 17.61
C ALA A 155 8.49 7.37 18.18
N ARG A 156 8.60 7.46 19.51
CA ARG A 156 9.89 7.63 20.18
C ARG A 156 10.59 6.29 20.36
N ASP A 157 9.84 5.30 20.81
CA ASP A 157 10.36 3.97 21.11
C ASP A 157 10.24 3.03 19.91
N GLU A 158 11.08 2.00 19.90
CA GLU A 158 10.99 0.93 18.91
C GLU A 158 9.76 0.06 19.17
N LEU A 159 8.91 -0.06 18.15
CA LEU A 159 7.79 -0.99 18.12
C LEU A 159 8.23 -2.27 17.39
N PRO A 160 8.25 -3.44 18.05
CA PRO A 160 8.64 -4.69 17.42
C PRO A 160 7.68 -5.09 16.31
N VAL A 161 8.21 -5.52 15.18
CA VAL A 161 7.42 -6.08 14.08
C VAL A 161 6.63 -7.29 14.59
N GLY A 162 5.35 -7.35 14.22
CA GLY A 162 4.40 -8.36 14.66
C GLY A 162 3.66 -8.01 15.96
N ALA A 163 4.11 -7.00 16.72
CA ALA A 163 3.42 -6.60 17.94
C ALA A 163 2.02 -6.03 17.63
N VAL A 164 1.03 -6.46 18.42
CA VAL A 164 -0.31 -5.85 18.43
C VAL A 164 -0.28 -4.65 19.40
N VAL A 165 -0.75 -3.52 18.90
CA VAL A 165 -0.83 -2.24 19.61
C VAL A 165 -2.25 -1.71 19.55
N GLU A 166 -2.65 -0.93 20.56
CA GLU A 166 -3.90 -0.18 20.53
C GLU A 166 -3.60 1.28 20.23
N LEU A 167 -4.15 1.80 19.14
CA LEU A 167 -4.00 3.18 18.71
C LEU A 167 -5.32 3.92 18.95
N GLU A 168 -5.28 4.97 19.76
CA GLU A 168 -6.42 5.86 19.99
C GLU A 168 -6.32 7.07 19.06
N LEU A 169 -7.19 7.09 18.05
CA LEU A 169 -7.33 8.21 17.11
C LEU A 169 -8.02 9.39 17.81
N PRO A 170 -7.50 10.62 17.69
CA PRO A 170 -8.05 11.77 18.39
C PRO A 170 -9.42 12.18 17.83
N SER A 171 -10.28 12.71 18.70
CA SER A 171 -11.64 13.15 18.34
C SER A 171 -11.68 14.19 17.23
N VAL A 172 -10.62 14.99 17.05
CA VAL A 172 -10.54 15.96 15.94
C VAL A 172 -10.62 15.30 14.56
N LEU A 173 -10.20 14.04 14.42
CA LEU A 173 -10.23 13.32 13.14
C LEU A 173 -11.53 12.52 12.94
N VAL A 174 -12.04 11.95 14.03
CA VAL A 174 -13.06 10.90 14.01
C VAL A 174 -14.35 11.28 14.77
N GLY A 175 -14.44 12.51 15.28
CA GLY A 175 -15.58 13.07 16.03
C GLY A 175 -15.61 12.67 17.52
N ARG A 176 -15.10 11.49 17.85
CA ARG A 176 -14.91 10.98 19.23
C ARG A 176 -13.62 10.16 19.28
N PRO A 177 -12.94 10.04 20.44
CA PRO A 177 -11.78 9.17 20.54
C PRO A 177 -12.12 7.75 20.06
N LEU A 178 -11.29 7.17 19.20
CA LEU A 178 -11.52 5.86 18.60
C LEU A 178 -10.29 4.98 18.81
N ALA A 179 -10.40 4.01 19.71
CA ALA A 179 -9.38 3.00 19.92
C ALA A 179 -9.50 1.90 18.87
N VAL A 180 -8.41 1.61 18.16
CA VAL A 180 -8.32 0.53 17.18
C VAL A 180 -7.09 -0.31 17.43
N HIS A 181 -7.21 -1.61 17.21
CA HIS A 181 -6.07 -2.52 17.29
C HIS A 181 -5.35 -2.56 15.95
N ALA A 182 -4.03 -2.61 16.01
CA ALA A 182 -3.18 -2.64 14.82
C ALA A 182 -1.98 -3.54 15.08
N GLN A 183 -1.47 -4.17 14.03
CA GLN A 183 -0.24 -4.95 14.06
C GLN A 183 0.90 -4.17 13.42
N VAL A 184 2.05 -4.09 14.07
CA VAL A 184 3.25 -3.45 13.53
C VAL A 184 3.80 -4.28 12.38
N ALA A 185 3.71 -3.78 11.15
CA ALA A 185 4.23 -4.46 9.95
C ALA A 185 5.70 -4.12 9.69
N ARG A 186 6.14 -2.91 10.07
CA ARG A 186 7.51 -2.42 9.87
C ARG A 186 7.83 -1.35 10.90
N SER A 187 9.10 -1.26 11.31
CA SER A 187 9.61 -0.22 12.21
C SER A 187 11.03 0.12 11.82
N GLU A 188 11.31 1.40 11.58
CA GLU A 188 12.61 1.87 11.09
C GLU A 188 13.10 3.10 11.84
N PRO A 189 14.41 3.20 12.12
CA PRO A 189 14.97 4.43 12.66
C PRO A 189 14.88 5.55 11.61
N ILE A 190 14.44 6.72 12.06
CA ILE A 190 14.48 7.96 11.30
C ILE A 190 15.28 9.00 12.08
N HIS A 191 16.08 9.78 11.36
CA HIS A 191 16.83 10.88 11.96
C HIS A 191 15.99 12.15 11.85
N GLY A 192 15.52 12.63 12.99
CA GLY A 192 14.80 13.90 13.11
C GLY A 192 15.64 14.98 13.80
N PRO A 193 15.20 16.24 13.75
CA PRO A 193 15.85 17.35 14.47
C PRO A 193 15.86 17.15 15.99
N GLU A 194 14.91 16.38 16.53
CA GLU A 194 14.78 16.07 17.96
C GLU A 194 15.56 14.80 18.38
N GLY A 195 16.36 14.22 17.48
CA GLY A 195 17.13 12.99 17.72
C GLY A 195 16.61 11.78 16.94
N GLU A 196 17.01 10.59 17.38
CA GLU A 196 16.56 9.32 16.79
C GLU A 196 15.09 9.09 17.14
N ARG A 197 14.25 8.95 16.11
CA ARG A 197 12.83 8.57 16.22
C ARG A 197 12.61 7.28 15.43
N ARG A 198 11.42 6.69 15.57
CA ARG A 198 11.05 5.44 14.88
C ARG A 198 9.83 5.68 14.02
N GLU A 199 9.94 5.40 12.73
CA GLU A 199 8.79 5.34 11.83
C GLU A 199 8.23 3.92 11.85
N ALA A 200 7.02 3.76 12.38
CA ALA A 200 6.31 2.49 12.41
C ALA A 200 5.16 2.47 11.41
N HIS A 201 5.06 1.39 10.65
CA HIS A 201 3.91 1.12 9.78
C HIS A 201 3.06 0.06 10.47
N VAL A 202 1.80 0.39 10.70
CA VAL A 202 0.83 -0.50 11.35
C VAL A 202 -0.27 -0.85 10.37
N VAL A 203 -0.75 -2.09 10.45
CA VAL A 203 -1.90 -2.60 9.68
C VAL A 203 -3.05 -2.79 10.65
N TRP A 204 -4.26 -2.41 10.27
CA TRP A 204 -5.41 -2.57 11.15
C TRP A 204 -5.70 -4.04 11.42
N HIS A 205 -5.92 -4.36 12.69
CA HIS A 205 -6.19 -5.72 13.15
C HIS A 205 -7.62 -5.76 13.71
N GLU A 206 -8.47 -6.62 13.14
CA GLU A 206 -9.85 -6.86 13.62
C GLU A 206 -10.72 -5.59 13.81
N LEU A 207 -10.82 -4.76 12.77
CA LEU A 207 -11.72 -3.60 12.83
C LEU A 207 -13.19 -4.02 12.87
N ALA A 208 -13.89 -3.56 13.92
CA ALA A 208 -15.35 -3.57 13.94
C ALA A 208 -15.92 -2.81 12.70
N PRO A 209 -17.07 -3.23 12.13
CA PRO A 209 -17.62 -2.62 10.91
C PRO A 209 -17.76 -1.09 10.98
N ASP A 210 -18.25 -0.57 12.10
CA ASP A 210 -18.40 0.88 12.30
C ASP A 210 -17.03 1.60 12.36
N HIS A 211 -16.01 0.96 12.95
CA HIS A 211 -14.66 1.51 13.00
C HIS A 211 -14.02 1.54 11.62
N ARG A 212 -14.25 0.49 10.83
CA ARG A 212 -13.79 0.40 9.43
C ARG A 212 -14.39 1.53 8.59
N LEU A 213 -15.71 1.75 8.67
CA LEU A 213 -16.37 2.84 7.95
C LEU A 213 -15.77 4.21 8.34
N VAL A 214 -15.56 4.46 9.63
CA VAL A 214 -14.95 5.70 10.12
C VAL A 214 -13.52 5.90 9.57
N ILE A 215 -12.70 4.84 9.56
CA ILE A 215 -11.34 4.87 9.03
C ILE A 215 -11.35 5.08 7.51
N GLU A 216 -12.24 4.43 6.77
CA GLU A 216 -12.37 4.60 5.32
C GLU A 216 -12.79 6.04 4.96
N GLU A 217 -13.73 6.63 5.69
CA GLU A 217 -14.10 8.04 5.53
C GLU A 217 -12.96 8.99 5.86
N LEU A 218 -12.19 8.69 6.90
CA LEU A 218 -11.00 9.44 7.27
C LEU A 218 -9.94 9.33 6.16
N ALA A 219 -9.60 8.14 5.70
CA ALA A 219 -8.62 7.89 4.65
C ALA A 219 -9.02 8.51 3.30
N ALA A 220 -10.32 8.54 3.00
CA ALA A 220 -10.85 9.24 1.83
C ALA A 220 -10.94 10.77 2.01
N GLY A 221 -10.59 11.30 3.19
CA GLY A 221 -10.64 12.72 3.52
C GLY A 221 -12.05 13.33 3.48
N ARG A 222 -13.08 12.51 3.66
CA ARG A 222 -14.49 12.93 3.74
C ARG A 222 -14.83 13.59 5.07
N ARG A 223 -13.96 13.45 6.08
CA ARG A 223 -14.13 14.06 7.41
C ARG A 223 -13.51 15.45 7.51
N ILE A 224 -14.06 16.25 8.42
CA ILE A 224 -13.44 17.51 8.85
C ILE A 224 -12.39 17.18 9.92
N GLY A 225 -11.28 17.91 9.93
CA GLY A 225 -10.24 17.77 10.94
C GLY A 225 -8.87 17.31 10.44
N PRO A 226 -8.76 16.42 9.43
CA PRO A 226 -7.47 16.14 8.81
C PRO A 226 -6.79 17.41 8.32
N ARG A 227 -5.46 17.48 8.44
CA ARG A 227 -4.68 18.62 7.96
C ARG A 227 -4.62 18.68 6.43
N VAL A 228 -4.98 17.60 5.74
CA VAL A 228 -5.13 17.52 4.29
C VAL A 228 -6.53 17.01 3.97
N ALA A 229 -7.24 17.69 3.08
CA ALA A 229 -8.54 17.27 2.58
C ALA A 229 -8.53 17.23 1.03
N PRO A 230 -8.77 16.07 0.41
CA PRO A 230 -8.97 15.99 -1.03
C PRO A 230 -10.30 16.65 -1.41
N LEU A 231 -10.24 17.53 -2.40
CA LEU A 231 -11.42 18.24 -2.93
C LEU A 231 -11.84 17.71 -4.29
N ALA A 232 -10.87 17.32 -5.11
CA ALA A 232 -11.05 16.72 -6.41
C ALA A 232 -9.94 15.68 -6.66
N PRO A 233 -10.15 14.69 -7.56
CA PRO A 233 -9.10 13.78 -7.98
C PRO A 233 -7.94 14.56 -8.56
N ALA A 234 -6.72 14.32 -8.07
CA ALA A 234 -5.54 14.96 -8.64
C ALA A 234 -5.34 14.52 -10.11
N PRO A 235 -4.94 15.43 -11.01
CA PRO A 235 -4.61 15.09 -12.39
C PRO A 235 -3.34 14.25 -12.34
N TYR A 236 -3.54 12.94 -12.33
CA TYR A 236 -2.44 12.01 -12.41
C TYR A 236 -1.88 12.09 -13.83
N VAL A 237 -0.55 12.19 -13.96
CA VAL A 237 0.10 12.16 -15.27
C VAL A 237 0.05 10.70 -15.70
N ASP A 238 -0.93 10.37 -16.53
CA ASP A 238 -1.16 9.03 -17.06
C ASP A 238 0.08 8.49 -17.79
N GLY A 239 0.84 7.68 -17.04
CA GLY A 239 1.05 6.28 -17.38
C GLY A 239 0.21 5.31 -16.54
N THR A 240 -0.58 5.79 -15.56
CA THR A 240 -1.55 4.98 -14.79
C THR A 240 -2.71 5.87 -14.34
N GLY A 241 -3.78 5.93 -15.13
CA GLY A 241 -5.05 6.49 -14.64
C GLY A 241 -5.37 5.87 -13.29
N ILE A 242 -6.17 6.54 -12.45
CA ILE A 242 -6.91 5.77 -11.44
C ILE A 242 -7.63 4.70 -12.28
N PRO A 243 -7.26 3.42 -12.19
CA PRO A 243 -7.97 2.43 -12.97
C PRO A 243 -9.44 2.55 -12.59
N ASP A 244 -10.32 2.34 -13.55
CA ASP A 244 -11.43 1.48 -13.19
C ASP A 244 -10.78 0.21 -12.60
N TRP A 245 -10.83 0.10 -11.27
CA TRP A 245 -10.15 -0.96 -10.52
C TRP A 245 -10.71 -2.35 -10.84
N GLY A 246 -11.62 -2.45 -11.81
CA GLY A 246 -12.02 -3.69 -12.46
C GLY A 246 -10.95 -4.31 -13.36
N ASP A 247 -10.08 -3.52 -14.04
CA ASP A 247 -9.35 -4.04 -15.21
C ASP A 247 -7.83 -3.79 -15.28
N LEU A 248 -7.17 -3.12 -14.31
CA LEU A 248 -5.71 -2.82 -14.38
C LEU A 248 -4.88 -3.28 -13.15
N GLU A 249 -5.22 -4.42 -12.57
CA GLU A 249 -4.26 -5.17 -11.73
C GLU A 249 -3.18 -5.80 -12.63
N GLN A 250 -1.94 -5.29 -12.71
CA GLN A 250 -0.75 -6.20 -12.79
C GLN A 250 0.65 -5.59 -12.85
N GLU A 251 0.92 -4.49 -13.54
CA GLU A 251 2.32 -4.29 -14.00
C GLU A 251 3.33 -3.67 -12.97
N GLY A 252 3.02 -3.60 -11.67
CA GLY A 252 3.88 -2.93 -10.67
C GLY A 252 4.33 -3.78 -9.50
N GLU A 253 3.76 -4.97 -9.41
CA GLU A 253 4.05 -5.90 -8.37
C GLU A 253 5.35 -6.63 -8.78
N ARG A 254 6.29 -6.82 -7.84
CA ARG A 254 7.27 -7.92 -8.00
C ARG A 254 6.56 -9.29 -8.09
N ARG A 255 5.24 -9.32 -7.90
CA ARG A 255 4.27 -10.38 -8.18
C ARG A 255 3.45 -10.04 -9.45
N SER A 256 4.10 -9.68 -10.55
CA SER A 256 3.43 -9.27 -11.81
C SER A 256 2.60 -10.38 -12.45
N GLU A 257 2.64 -11.58 -11.89
CA GLU A 257 1.91 -12.73 -12.41
C GLU A 257 0.74 -13.06 -11.49
N PRO A 258 -0.46 -13.24 -12.07
CA PRO A 258 -1.64 -13.63 -11.32
C PRO A 258 -1.38 -14.97 -10.64
N ARG A 259 -1.54 -14.99 -9.30
CA ARG A 259 -1.51 -16.25 -8.55
C ARG A 259 -2.89 -16.89 -8.60
N ARG A 260 -2.93 -18.21 -8.76
CA ARG A 260 -4.18 -18.97 -8.78
C ARG A 260 -4.26 -19.87 -7.55
N ARG A 261 -5.48 -20.14 -7.08
CA ARG A 261 -5.69 -20.98 -5.89
C ARG A 261 -5.24 -22.38 -6.25
N TYR A 262 -4.27 -22.92 -5.53
CA TYR A 262 -3.67 -24.20 -5.87
C TYR A 262 -3.76 -25.13 -4.67
N ARG A 263 -4.92 -25.76 -4.45
CA ARG A 263 -5.17 -26.67 -3.31
C ARG A 263 -4.88 -28.13 -3.70
N ALA A 264 -3.66 -28.41 -4.15
CA ALA A 264 -3.24 -29.76 -4.54
C ALA A 264 -2.04 -30.23 -3.72
N HIS A 265 -1.76 -31.53 -3.79
CA HIS A 265 -0.57 -32.11 -3.19
C HIS A 265 0.69 -31.54 -3.85
N VAL A 266 1.72 -31.31 -3.05
CA VAL A 266 3.06 -30.93 -3.50
C VAL A 266 4.06 -31.81 -2.78
N ASP A 267 4.78 -32.63 -3.54
CA ASP A 267 5.93 -33.34 -3.01
C ASP A 267 7.16 -32.44 -3.09
N THR A 268 7.87 -32.31 -1.98
CA THR A 268 9.12 -31.57 -1.91
C THR A 268 10.27 -32.53 -1.66
N PHE A 269 11.34 -32.41 -2.43
CA PHE A 269 12.54 -33.22 -2.32
C PHE A 269 13.70 -32.32 -1.94
N SER A 270 14.21 -32.50 -0.72
CA SER A 270 15.34 -31.76 -0.17
C SER A 270 16.45 -32.71 0.26
N ASN A 271 17.58 -32.18 0.72
CA ASN A 271 18.64 -32.97 1.33
C ASN A 271 18.20 -33.71 2.61
N ALA A 272 17.11 -33.26 3.27
CA ALA A 272 16.53 -33.93 4.43
C ALA A 272 15.60 -35.10 4.05
N GLY A 273 15.34 -35.30 2.76
CA GLY A 273 14.43 -36.32 2.24
C GLY A 273 13.13 -35.75 1.65
N PRO A 274 12.24 -36.62 1.15
CA PRO A 274 10.96 -36.23 0.61
C PRO A 274 9.99 -35.80 1.72
N THR A 275 9.25 -34.71 1.51
CA THR A 275 8.21 -34.22 2.41
C THR A 275 6.96 -33.85 1.62
N ALA A 276 5.82 -34.35 2.06
CA ALA A 276 4.51 -34.01 1.52
C ALA A 276 4.03 -32.66 2.06
N ALA A 277 3.48 -31.83 1.17
CA ALA A 277 2.92 -30.53 1.49
C ALA A 277 1.62 -30.29 0.71
N ILE A 278 0.87 -29.28 1.11
CA ILE A 278 -0.32 -28.81 0.41
C ILE A 278 -0.03 -27.44 -0.20
N GLY A 279 -0.22 -27.32 -1.52
CA GLY A 279 -0.22 -26.03 -2.17
C GLY A 279 -1.33 -25.14 -1.61
N ARG A 280 -1.08 -23.84 -1.54
CA ARG A 280 -2.09 -22.81 -1.22
C ARG A 280 -2.39 -21.97 -2.45
N ASP A 281 -1.33 -21.47 -3.08
CA ASP A 281 -1.39 -20.67 -4.30
C ASP A 281 -0.18 -20.97 -5.19
N LEU A 282 -0.33 -20.72 -6.49
CA LEU A 282 0.68 -20.99 -7.52
C LEU A 282 0.73 -19.84 -8.54
N SER A 283 1.92 -19.50 -9.02
CA SER A 283 2.18 -18.60 -10.15
C SER A 283 3.41 -19.10 -10.93
N HIS A 284 3.74 -18.49 -12.08
CA HIS A 284 4.93 -18.91 -12.84
C HIS A 284 6.24 -18.68 -12.08
N ARG A 285 6.25 -17.74 -11.14
CA ARG A 285 7.42 -17.50 -10.28
C ARG A 285 7.55 -18.41 -9.06
N GLY A 286 6.50 -19.08 -8.59
CA GLY A 286 6.60 -19.81 -7.33
C GLY A 286 5.30 -20.34 -6.76
N VAL A 287 5.42 -21.05 -5.64
CA VAL A 287 4.30 -21.71 -4.94
C VAL A 287 4.35 -21.38 -3.44
N CYS A 288 3.20 -21.10 -2.84
CA CYS A 288 3.08 -21.16 -1.39
C CYS A 288 2.63 -22.57 -1.00
N ILE A 289 3.35 -23.19 -0.07
CA ILE A 289 3.01 -24.50 0.46
C ILE A 289 2.76 -24.44 1.96
N GLU A 290 2.05 -25.43 2.46
CA GLU A 290 1.86 -25.70 3.88
C GLU A 290 2.30 -27.12 4.20
N THR A 291 3.17 -27.27 5.20
CA THR A 291 3.73 -28.55 5.61
C THR A 291 3.15 -28.96 6.96
N GLY A 292 2.90 -30.26 7.15
CA GLY A 292 2.47 -30.80 8.44
C GLY A 292 3.59 -30.79 9.49
N ASP A 293 4.85 -30.80 9.04
CA ASP A 293 6.03 -30.70 9.89
C ASP A 293 6.73 -29.35 9.66
N ALA A 294 6.70 -28.51 10.69
CA ALA A 294 7.29 -27.18 10.69
C ALA A 294 8.83 -27.18 10.64
N SER A 295 9.49 -28.34 10.82
CA SER A 295 10.95 -28.43 10.95
C SER A 295 11.69 -28.78 9.66
N ALA A 296 10.98 -29.17 8.59
CA ALA A 296 11.58 -29.79 7.41
C ALA A 296 12.32 -28.81 6.46
N LEU A 297 11.96 -27.52 6.45
CA LEU A 297 12.49 -26.54 5.48
C LEU A 297 12.99 -25.27 6.16
N ARG A 298 14.14 -24.74 5.70
CA ARG A 298 14.72 -23.48 6.15
C ARG A 298 14.74 -22.47 5.01
N VAL A 299 14.62 -21.19 5.37
CA VAL A 299 14.79 -20.09 4.40
C VAL A 299 16.19 -20.17 3.80
N GLY A 300 16.26 -20.16 2.47
CA GLY A 300 17.48 -20.33 1.69
C GLY A 300 17.70 -21.73 1.15
N ASP A 301 17.00 -22.76 1.66
CA ASP A 301 17.13 -24.12 1.15
C ASP A 301 16.69 -24.20 -0.32
N GLU A 302 17.42 -24.98 -1.11
CA GLU A 302 17.01 -25.39 -2.45
C GLU A 302 16.30 -26.74 -2.38
N VAL A 303 15.13 -26.81 -3.00
CA VAL A 303 14.27 -27.98 -3.03
C VAL A 303 13.80 -28.24 -4.45
N THR A 304 13.55 -29.50 -4.80
CA THR A 304 12.77 -29.83 -5.99
C THR A 304 11.33 -30.01 -5.58
N VAL A 305 10.39 -29.38 -6.26
CA VAL A 305 8.96 -29.55 -6.03
C VAL A 305 8.31 -30.29 -7.19
N ALA A 306 7.39 -31.20 -6.88
CA ALA A 306 6.50 -31.83 -7.84
C ALA A 306 5.11 -31.21 -7.73
N LEU A 307 4.63 -30.59 -8.81
CA LEU A 307 3.34 -29.94 -8.90
C LEU A 307 2.37 -30.79 -9.73
N HIS A 308 1.16 -31.02 -9.22
CA HIS A 308 0.16 -31.88 -9.83
C HIS A 308 -1.04 -31.06 -10.34
N ALA A 309 -1.45 -31.28 -11.59
CA ALA A 309 -2.63 -30.64 -12.19
C ALA A 309 -3.99 -31.18 -11.67
N GLY A 310 -3.96 -32.21 -10.81
CA GLY A 310 -5.11 -33.06 -10.49
C GLY A 310 -5.24 -34.22 -11.47
N GLY A 311 -5.68 -35.40 -11.01
CA GLY A 311 -5.77 -36.61 -11.83
C GLY A 311 -4.51 -37.49 -11.82
N ARG A 312 -4.29 -38.27 -12.89
CA ARG A 312 -3.15 -39.20 -13.06
C ARG A 312 -2.04 -38.63 -13.96
N ASP A 313 -2.02 -37.32 -14.14
CA ASP A 313 -1.02 -36.66 -14.98
C ASP A 313 0.36 -36.70 -14.31
N GLU A 314 1.41 -36.73 -15.13
CA GLU A 314 2.80 -36.66 -14.68
C GLU A 314 3.06 -35.30 -14.01
N PRO A 315 3.68 -35.26 -12.82
CA PRO A 315 3.92 -34.00 -12.12
C PRO A 315 4.94 -33.13 -12.84
N VAL A 316 4.74 -31.83 -12.74
CA VAL A 316 5.72 -30.84 -13.19
C VAL A 316 6.78 -30.69 -12.10
N LEU A 317 8.04 -31.02 -12.44
CA LEU A 317 9.17 -30.85 -11.55
C LEU A 317 9.79 -29.46 -11.71
N ALA A 318 10.02 -28.76 -10.58
CA ALA A 318 10.67 -27.46 -10.57
C ALA A 318 11.66 -27.35 -9.41
N THR A 319 12.88 -26.87 -9.66
CA THR A 319 13.77 -26.43 -8.58
C THR A 319 13.26 -25.12 -8.02
N ALA A 320 13.22 -25.00 -6.70
CA ALA A 320 12.76 -23.82 -5.99
C ALA A 320 13.65 -23.53 -4.80
N ARG A 321 13.74 -22.25 -4.41
CA ARG A 321 14.38 -21.82 -3.18
C ARG A 321 13.34 -21.35 -2.18
N VAL A 322 13.47 -21.76 -0.93
CA VAL A 322 12.64 -21.25 0.18
C VAL A 322 12.97 -19.78 0.39
N GLU A 323 12.10 -18.88 -0.08
CA GLU A 323 12.36 -17.43 -0.03
C GLU A 323 12.04 -16.88 1.36
N ARG A 324 10.93 -17.34 1.96
CA ARG A 324 10.51 -16.92 3.29
C ARG A 324 9.55 -17.92 3.92
N ARG A 325 9.45 -17.83 5.24
CA ARG A 325 8.43 -18.49 6.06
C ARG A 325 7.31 -17.49 6.35
N ASN A 326 6.07 -17.83 6.00
CA ASN A 326 4.91 -16.96 6.21
C ASN A 326 4.29 -17.17 7.60
N THR A 327 4.18 -18.43 8.03
CA THR A 327 3.65 -18.85 9.34
C THR A 327 4.45 -20.06 9.85
N ASP A 328 4.09 -20.62 11.00
CA ASP A 328 4.77 -21.79 11.55
C ASP A 328 4.71 -23.02 10.61
N ALA A 329 3.74 -23.11 9.71
CA ALA A 329 3.60 -24.24 8.78
C ALA A 329 3.65 -23.83 7.30
N SER A 330 3.70 -22.54 6.96
CA SER A 330 3.64 -22.07 5.57
C SER A 330 4.94 -21.48 5.06
N TYR A 331 5.33 -21.89 3.85
CA TYR A 331 6.55 -21.47 3.17
C TYR A 331 6.23 -20.91 1.78
N ALA A 332 6.94 -19.85 1.40
CA ALA A 332 6.93 -19.34 0.03
C ALA A 332 8.18 -19.82 -0.69
N LEU A 333 7.98 -20.55 -1.79
CA LEU A 333 9.03 -21.09 -2.63
C LEU A 333 9.10 -20.30 -3.94
N LEU A 334 10.30 -19.85 -4.29
CA LEU A 334 10.58 -19.16 -5.54
C LEU A 334 11.20 -20.15 -6.53
N PHE A 335 10.58 -20.35 -7.69
CA PHE A 335 11.13 -21.21 -8.72
C PHE A 335 12.45 -20.64 -9.28
N GLY A 336 13.39 -21.54 -9.54
CA GLY A 336 14.56 -21.26 -10.35
C GLY A 336 14.21 -21.18 -11.84
N PRO A 337 15.23 -21.16 -12.72
CA PRO A 337 15.02 -21.30 -14.15
C PRO A 337 14.28 -22.60 -14.49
N LEU A 338 13.17 -22.49 -15.21
CA LEU A 338 12.43 -23.63 -15.75
C LEU A 338 12.85 -23.86 -17.20
N ASP A 339 12.97 -25.13 -17.59
CA ASP A 339 13.05 -25.50 -19.00
C ASP A 339 11.68 -25.35 -19.68
N ASP A 340 11.66 -25.54 -21.01
CA ASP A 340 10.45 -25.31 -21.80
C ASP A 340 9.35 -26.33 -21.50
N GLU A 341 9.71 -27.55 -21.12
CA GLU A 341 8.78 -28.62 -20.76
C GLU A 341 8.09 -28.32 -19.42
N ALA A 342 8.87 -28.00 -18.38
CA ALA A 342 8.36 -27.61 -17.08
C ALA A 342 7.53 -26.33 -17.15
N ARG A 343 7.94 -25.35 -17.97
CA ARG A 343 7.16 -24.13 -18.20
C ARG A 343 5.80 -24.44 -18.84
N ALA A 344 5.77 -25.23 -19.91
CA ALA A 344 4.53 -25.63 -20.57
C ALA A 344 3.62 -26.48 -19.64
N GLY A 345 4.21 -27.31 -18.78
CA GLY A 345 3.47 -28.03 -17.75
C GLY A 345 2.85 -27.10 -16.71
N LEU A 346 3.62 -26.13 -16.22
CA LEU A 346 3.15 -25.14 -15.25
C LEU A 346 2.02 -24.27 -15.83
N ASP A 347 2.12 -23.88 -17.10
CA ASP A 347 1.04 -23.17 -17.81
C ASP A 347 -0.26 -23.98 -17.82
N ARG A 348 -0.19 -25.29 -18.14
CA ARG A 348 -1.36 -26.18 -18.11
C ARG A 348 -1.99 -26.26 -16.72
N ILE A 349 -1.17 -26.37 -15.67
CA ILE A 349 -1.66 -26.37 -14.28
C ILE A 349 -2.37 -25.05 -14.01
N LEU A 350 -1.71 -23.92 -14.26
CA LEU A 350 -2.28 -22.61 -14.00
C LEU A 350 -3.59 -22.41 -14.75
N ASP A 351 -3.66 -22.73 -16.04
CA ASP A 351 -4.87 -22.57 -16.85
C ASP A 351 -6.09 -23.33 -16.31
N ALA A 352 -5.87 -24.48 -15.67
CA ALA A 352 -6.93 -25.27 -15.04
C ALA A 352 -7.39 -24.73 -13.68
N LEU A 353 -6.61 -23.85 -13.03
CA LEU A 353 -6.93 -23.33 -11.69
C LEU A 353 -7.85 -22.10 -11.76
N PRO A 354 -8.76 -21.93 -10.78
CA PRO A 354 -9.55 -20.73 -10.66
C PRO A 354 -8.67 -19.52 -10.30
N VAL A 355 -8.97 -18.37 -10.92
CA VAL A 355 -8.34 -17.09 -10.61
C VAL A 355 -8.78 -16.65 -9.21
N VAL A 356 -7.84 -16.31 -8.34
CA VAL A 356 -8.15 -15.73 -7.03
C VAL A 356 -8.36 -14.24 -7.21
N SER A 357 -9.60 -13.78 -7.13
CA SER A 357 -9.88 -12.36 -6.94
C SER A 357 -9.44 -11.98 -5.52
N ALA A 358 -8.80 -10.82 -5.34
CA ALA A 358 -8.25 -10.36 -4.06
C ALA A 358 -9.30 -10.00 -2.98
N VAL A 359 -10.51 -10.57 -3.04
CA VAL A 359 -11.66 -10.24 -2.20
C VAL A 359 -12.07 -11.47 -1.37
N GLY A 360 -11.67 -11.47 -0.09
CA GLY A 360 -12.24 -12.30 0.97
C GLY A 360 -11.67 -13.72 1.08
N GLU A 361 -10.94 -13.99 2.17
CA GLU A 361 -10.66 -15.36 2.62
C GLU A 361 -11.98 -16.05 2.99
N ASP A 362 -12.52 -16.82 2.04
CA ASP A 362 -13.60 -17.77 2.30
C ASP A 362 -13.03 -19.02 2.98
N ASP A 363 -13.43 -19.21 4.23
CA ASP A 363 -13.12 -20.30 5.15
C ASP A 363 -13.81 -21.61 4.72
N GLY A 364 -13.53 -22.05 3.49
CA GLY A 364 -14.13 -23.22 2.87
C GLY A 364 -13.44 -24.52 3.32
N ARG A 365 -14.07 -25.19 4.29
CA ARG A 365 -13.89 -26.61 4.68
C ARG A 365 -13.50 -27.51 3.50
N VAL A 366 -12.46 -28.32 3.69
CA VAL A 366 -12.10 -29.41 2.79
C VAL A 366 -13.17 -30.49 2.88
N VAL A 367 -13.83 -30.79 1.75
CA VAL A 367 -14.63 -32.01 1.59
C VAL A 367 -13.63 -33.14 1.26
N PRO A 368 -13.52 -34.21 2.07
CA PRO A 368 -12.65 -35.32 1.74
C PRO A 368 -13.21 -36.05 0.50
N ALA A 369 -12.43 -36.09 -0.58
CA ALA A 369 -12.68 -37.00 -1.67
C ALA A 369 -12.37 -38.43 -1.18
N GLU A 370 -13.36 -39.31 -1.28
CA GLU A 370 -13.24 -40.74 -0.97
C GLU A 370 -12.10 -41.37 -1.78
N ILE A 371 -11.06 -41.82 -1.08
CA ILE A 371 -10.09 -42.78 -1.63
C ILE A 371 -10.75 -44.15 -1.53
N ALA A 372 -11.37 -44.58 -2.63
CA ALA A 372 -11.79 -45.95 -2.82
C ALA A 372 -10.55 -46.86 -2.86
N GLY A 373 -10.58 -47.90 -2.02
CA GLY A 373 -9.47 -48.81 -1.79
C GLY A 373 -9.10 -49.66 -3.00
N LEU A 374 -7.79 -49.90 -3.13
CA LEU A 374 -7.21 -51.01 -3.87
C LEU A 374 -6.45 -51.87 -2.85
N ALA A 375 -7.08 -52.98 -2.50
CA ALA A 375 -6.47 -54.09 -1.78
C ALA A 375 -6.05 -55.20 -2.76
N ALA A 376 -5.08 -56.00 -2.32
CA ALA A 376 -4.48 -57.20 -2.91
C ALA A 376 -3.39 -56.94 -3.98
N SER A 377 -2.21 -57.57 -3.94
CA SER A 377 -1.94 -58.95 -3.51
C SER A 377 -0.50 -59.14 -3.03
N HIS A 378 -0.33 -59.82 -1.90
CA HIS A 378 0.93 -60.49 -1.53
C HIS A 378 1.14 -61.73 -2.42
N PRO A 379 2.35 -61.98 -2.97
CA PRO A 379 2.70 -63.30 -3.44
C PRO A 379 3.12 -64.16 -2.23
N SER A 380 2.40 -65.27 -2.03
CA SER A 380 2.77 -66.35 -1.14
C SER A 380 3.99 -67.10 -1.67
N GLU A 381 4.92 -67.41 -0.76
CA GLU A 381 5.97 -68.40 -0.94
C GLU A 381 5.37 -69.78 -1.31
N GLY A 382 6.03 -70.44 -2.26
CA GLY A 382 5.83 -71.83 -2.66
C GLY A 382 7.08 -72.33 -3.34
#